data_AF-A0A518I000-F1
#
_entry.id   AF-A0A518I000-F1
#
_cell.length_a   1.000
_cell.length_b   1.000
_cell.length_c   1.000
_cell.angle_alpha   90.00
_cell.angle_beta   90.00
_cell.angle_gamma   90.00
#
_symmetry.space_group_name_H-M   'P 1'
#
loop_
_entity.id
_entity.type
_entity.pdbx_description
1 polymer ?
#
loop_
_entity_poly.entity_id
_entity_poly.type
_entity_poly.pdbx_seq_one_letter_code
_entity_poly.pdbx_strand_id
1 'polypeptide(L)'
;MNPDKLDQLIRGSDPADAPNRSDSVDPLLDQFEQQWSVLSRRRVVLRKRLTLCLAAIGLFAILGGSAMWVQMHPRQNDAHFAVVTAADSTTDRAPKNLADAAPRQRRPSPIVVPNEPKAEADMVSPSQSPRPTGKLADSVPPRPKPVPAPAKLARPTARPSQPVIDHAEQLAELAAFVDRAGKVDSNTWRQSCDYLARQDPRSQRTVIMLVPQLADPQQKKKAFDLVCAAAADSQRTVLLHWLSHPSLRAMAFERLAAEATLEQTIELIQRAQNDPERTLLCRQLAASPDSQSVEVLLELAHNARWRAAIGSASRELNPSHIQTLIMRMRDRNAPVRTAAAFVLASVPGEQLDQVLASMILRGRFRQPAYLVLLSRNTPQARAFLAQAASRQDLTPALVSARMHFANIQPTLQQWIADSKGTPHERSDTSQQRFTDALDSYRCARRADTRNDIG
;
A
#
# COMPACT_ATOMS: atom_id res chain seq x y z
N MET A 1 12.84 -46.97 14.21
CA MET A 1 13.34 -45.58 14.13
C MET A 1 13.86 -45.22 15.49
N ASN A 2 15.12 -44.79 15.60
CA ASN A 2 15.76 -44.53 16.89
C ASN A 2 15.26 -43.18 17.44
N PRO A 3 14.61 -43.13 18.62
CA PRO A 3 14.00 -41.90 19.15
C PRO A 3 15.01 -40.77 19.32
N ASP A 4 16.29 -41.09 19.53
CA ASP A 4 17.37 -40.10 19.69
C ASP A 4 17.68 -39.29 18.42
N LYS A 5 17.36 -39.81 17.23
CA LYS A 5 17.68 -39.13 15.97
C LYS A 5 16.66 -38.05 15.62
N LEU A 6 15.41 -38.23 16.06
CA LEU A 6 14.36 -37.23 15.92
C LEU A 6 14.57 -36.09 16.92
N ASP A 7 14.96 -36.43 18.15
CA ASP A 7 15.26 -35.46 19.20
C ASP A 7 16.51 -34.62 18.86
N GLN A 8 17.52 -35.21 18.22
CA GLN A 8 18.68 -34.48 17.68
C GLN A 8 18.32 -33.54 16.53
N LEU A 9 17.36 -33.91 15.68
CA LEU A 9 16.90 -33.04 14.58
C LEU A 9 16.02 -31.90 15.10
N ILE A 10 15.23 -32.14 16.15
CA ILE A 10 14.39 -31.12 16.78
C ILE A 10 15.25 -30.11 17.54
N ARG A 11 16.27 -30.57 18.30
CA ARG A 11 17.24 -29.66 18.97
C ARG A 11 18.18 -28.96 18.00
N GLY A 12 18.53 -29.58 16.87
CA GLY A 12 19.31 -28.94 15.82
C GLY A 12 18.57 -27.85 15.04
N SER A 13 17.23 -27.77 15.19
CA SER A 13 16.37 -26.80 14.50
C SER A 13 15.92 -25.64 15.39
N ASP A 14 16.30 -25.64 16.68
CA ASP A 14 15.95 -24.58 17.63
C ASP A 14 16.98 -23.42 17.53
N PRO A 15 16.57 -22.21 17.12
CA PRO A 15 17.48 -21.07 16.98
C PRO A 15 18.04 -20.55 18.31
N ALA A 16 17.59 -21.05 19.46
CA ALA A 16 18.05 -20.64 20.79
C ALA A 16 19.38 -21.28 21.23
N ASP A 17 19.79 -22.41 20.64
CA ASP A 17 20.90 -23.24 21.17
C ASP A 17 22.24 -23.12 20.42
N ALA A 18 22.43 -22.10 19.58
CA ALA A 18 23.72 -21.86 18.90
C ALA A 18 24.71 -21.11 19.83
N PRO A 19 25.72 -21.76 20.45
CA PRO A 19 26.51 -21.13 21.52
C PRO A 19 27.65 -20.23 21.02
N ASN A 20 27.67 -19.86 19.73
CA ASN A 20 28.73 -19.04 19.13
C ASN A 20 28.19 -18.19 17.97
N ARG A 21 27.20 -17.33 18.25
CA ARG A 21 26.58 -16.44 17.25
C ARG A 21 26.79 -14.97 17.62
N SER A 22 28.05 -14.52 17.61
CA SER A 22 28.39 -13.10 17.82
C SER A 22 28.60 -12.29 16.54
N ASP A 23 28.49 -12.89 15.34
CA ASP A 23 28.79 -12.19 14.07
C ASP A 23 27.79 -12.45 12.92
N SER A 24 26.62 -13.07 13.17
CA SER A 24 25.62 -13.17 12.10
C SER A 24 24.82 -11.88 11.99
N VAL A 25 25.38 -10.92 11.28
CA VAL A 25 24.68 -9.72 10.84
C VAL A 25 23.47 -10.15 9.98
N ASP A 26 22.29 -9.63 10.33
CA ASP A 26 21.06 -9.87 9.57
C ASP A 26 21.26 -9.33 8.14
N PRO A 27 21.09 -10.15 7.09
CA PRO A 27 21.36 -9.74 5.71
C PRO A 27 20.53 -8.54 5.26
N LEU A 28 19.36 -8.32 5.85
CA LEU A 28 18.55 -7.12 5.60
C LEU A 28 19.20 -5.86 6.20
N LEU A 29 19.86 -5.99 7.35
CA LEU A 29 20.59 -4.91 8.02
C LEU A 29 21.86 -4.50 7.27
N ASP A 30 22.58 -5.46 6.67
CA ASP A 30 23.72 -5.18 5.79
C ASP A 30 23.29 -4.47 4.50
N GLN A 31 22.16 -4.90 3.92
CA GLN A 31 21.57 -4.23 2.76
C GLN A 31 21.20 -2.76 3.10
N PHE A 32 20.69 -2.50 4.32
CA PHE A 32 20.45 -1.14 4.78
C PHE A 32 21.74 -0.33 4.92
N GLU A 33 22.81 -0.91 5.46
CA GLU A 33 24.10 -0.23 5.62
C GLU A 33 24.69 0.22 4.26
N GLN A 34 24.60 -0.66 3.26
CA GLN A 34 25.08 -0.37 1.91
C GLN A 34 24.22 0.68 1.21
N GLN A 35 22.89 0.65 1.35
CA GLN A 35 22.00 1.64 0.74
C GLN A 35 22.16 3.02 1.37
N TRP A 36 22.26 3.11 2.71
CA TRP A 36 22.42 4.39 3.40
C TRP A 36 23.77 5.05 3.15
N SER A 37 24.86 4.28 3.05
CA SER A 37 26.19 4.83 2.74
C SER A 37 26.30 5.35 1.30
N VAL A 38 25.63 4.71 0.34
CA VAL A 38 25.58 5.17 -1.06
C VAL A 38 24.70 6.43 -1.21
N LEU A 39 23.57 6.48 -0.51
CA LEU A 39 22.62 7.59 -0.63
C LEU A 39 23.03 8.84 0.16
N SER A 40 23.65 8.70 1.34
CA SER A 40 24.27 9.83 2.05
C SER A 40 25.32 10.53 1.19
N ARG A 41 26.15 9.77 0.47
CA ARG A 41 27.09 10.33 -0.53
C ARG A 41 26.36 11.06 -1.67
N ARG A 42 25.24 10.52 -2.18
CA ARG A 42 24.45 11.18 -3.23
C ARG A 42 23.77 12.46 -2.76
N ARG A 43 23.26 12.52 -1.52
CA ARG A 43 22.64 13.72 -0.94
C ARG A 43 23.66 14.85 -0.74
N VAL A 44 24.91 14.53 -0.37
CA VAL A 44 25.99 15.52 -0.32
C VAL A 44 26.26 16.11 -1.71
N VAL A 45 26.22 15.28 -2.76
CA VAL A 45 26.41 15.73 -4.14
C VAL A 45 25.23 16.58 -4.64
N LEU A 46 23.99 16.17 -4.35
CA LEU A 46 22.78 16.93 -4.72
C LEU A 46 22.71 18.28 -4.00
N ARG A 47 23.01 18.33 -2.70
CA ARG A 47 23.08 19.59 -1.94
C ARG A 47 24.18 20.51 -2.48
N LYS A 48 25.36 19.97 -2.82
CA LYS A 48 26.43 20.74 -3.47
C LYS A 48 26.02 21.29 -4.82
N ARG A 49 25.27 20.53 -5.63
CA ARG A 49 24.75 21.01 -6.92
C ARG A 49 23.68 22.07 -6.76
N LEU A 50 22.80 21.90 -5.78
CA LEU A 50 21.70 22.84 -5.53
C LEU A 50 22.21 24.16 -4.94
N THR A 51 23.20 24.13 -4.05
CA THR A 51 23.89 25.36 -3.61
C THR A 51 24.68 26.02 -4.74
N LEU A 52 25.29 25.25 -5.65
CA LEU A 52 25.94 25.80 -6.85
C LEU A 52 24.93 26.47 -7.80
N CYS A 53 23.76 25.85 -8.02
CA CYS A 53 22.69 26.44 -8.83
C CYS A 53 22.14 27.72 -8.20
N LEU A 54 21.90 27.73 -6.87
CA LEU A 54 21.43 28.93 -6.18
C LEU A 54 22.48 30.04 -6.17
N ALA A 55 23.76 29.70 -6.01
CA ALA A 55 24.86 30.66 -6.15
C ALA A 55 24.95 31.23 -7.58
N ALA A 56 24.78 30.38 -8.60
CA ALA A 56 24.77 30.81 -10.00
C ALA A 56 23.59 31.73 -10.30
N ILE A 57 22.39 31.43 -9.79
CA ILE A 57 21.20 32.30 -9.93
C ILE A 57 21.42 33.65 -9.24
N GLY A 58 21.98 33.64 -8.02
CA GLY A 58 22.34 34.88 -7.31
C GLY A 58 23.36 35.72 -8.06
N LEU A 59 24.38 35.08 -8.65
CA LEU A 59 25.40 35.76 -9.46
C LEU A 59 24.82 36.32 -10.76
N PHE A 60 23.86 35.62 -11.38
CA PHE A 60 23.11 36.09 -12.54
C PHE A 60 22.19 37.29 -12.20
N ALA A 61 21.60 37.32 -11.00
CA ALA A 61 20.80 38.46 -10.55
C ALA A 61 21.66 39.71 -10.31
N ILE A 62 22.87 39.55 -9.77
CA ILE A 62 23.81 40.65 -9.51
C ILE A 62 24.41 41.20 -10.82
N LEU A 63 24.79 40.31 -11.76
CA LEU A 63 25.33 40.71 -13.06
C LEU A 63 24.25 41.17 -14.05
N GLY A 64 23.03 40.62 -13.98
CA GLY A 64 21.92 41.01 -14.84
C GLY A 64 21.22 42.30 -14.38
N GLY A 65 21.18 42.56 -13.07
CA GLY A 65 20.56 43.78 -12.50
C GLY A 65 21.32 45.08 -12.82
N SER A 66 22.60 44.99 -13.21
CA SER A 66 23.42 46.16 -13.57
C SER A 66 23.26 46.59 -15.03
N ALA A 67 22.72 45.74 -15.92
CA ALA A 67 22.49 46.10 -17.32
C ALA A 67 21.15 46.81 -17.56
N MET A 68 20.17 46.65 -16.67
CA MET A 68 18.82 47.23 -16.86
C MET A 68 18.61 48.62 -16.26
N TRP A 69 19.58 49.16 -15.51
CA TRP A 69 19.43 50.43 -14.81
C TRP A 69 19.88 51.68 -15.60
N VAL A 70 20.29 51.52 -16.86
CA VAL A 70 20.78 52.64 -17.71
C VAL A 70 19.72 53.16 -18.71
N GLN A 71 18.50 52.61 -18.75
CA GLN A 71 17.55 52.95 -19.83
C GLN A 71 16.12 53.27 -19.38
N MET A 72 15.94 53.98 -18.25
CA MET A 72 14.66 54.65 -17.97
C MET A 72 14.86 56.00 -17.28
N HIS A 73 14.83 57.08 -18.06
CA HIS A 73 14.38 58.39 -17.60
C HIS A 73 12.91 58.59 -18.00
N PRO A 74 12.00 58.96 -17.07
CA PRO A 74 10.63 59.28 -17.42
C PRO A 74 10.51 60.75 -17.81
N ARG A 75 9.78 61.00 -18.91
CA ARG A 75 9.37 62.32 -19.37
C ARG A 75 7.97 62.60 -18.79
N GLN A 76 7.86 63.68 -18.02
CA GLN A 76 6.59 64.28 -17.57
C GLN A 76 5.68 64.58 -18.77
N ASN A 77 4.38 64.32 -18.59
CA ASN A 77 3.31 65.20 -19.04
C ASN A 77 2.00 64.87 -18.31
N ASP A 78 1.35 65.94 -17.86
CA ASP A 78 0.06 66.02 -17.20
C ASP A 78 -1.12 65.63 -18.10
N ALA A 79 -2.20 65.13 -17.50
CA ALA A 79 -3.57 65.65 -17.66
C ALA A 79 -4.63 64.69 -17.05
N HIS A 80 -5.22 65.13 -15.94
CA HIS A 80 -6.66 65.44 -15.78
C HIS A 80 -7.80 64.44 -16.09
N PHE A 81 -8.71 64.35 -15.10
CA PHE A 81 -10.14 63.92 -15.10
C PHE A 81 -10.42 62.45 -15.48
N ALA A 82 -11.39 61.71 -14.95
CA ALA A 82 -12.36 61.80 -13.85
C ALA A 82 -13.13 60.47 -13.81
N VAL A 83 -14.14 60.38 -12.92
CA VAL A 83 -15.29 59.46 -12.97
C VAL A 83 -15.03 58.09 -12.31
N VAL A 84 -15.37 57.93 -11.03
CA VAL A 84 -16.70 57.59 -10.46
C VAL A 84 -16.93 56.07 -10.38
N THR A 85 -16.96 55.65 -9.12
CA THR A 85 -17.66 54.57 -8.44
C THR A 85 -18.74 53.77 -9.18
N ALA A 86 -18.65 52.46 -8.91
CA ALA A 86 -19.69 51.58 -8.35
C ALA A 86 -20.60 50.73 -9.26
N ALA A 87 -20.72 49.49 -8.75
CA ALA A 87 -21.88 48.61 -8.70
C ALA A 87 -22.19 47.68 -9.90
N ASP A 88 -22.00 46.39 -9.61
CA ASP A 88 -22.99 45.32 -9.69
C ASP A 88 -23.99 45.31 -10.85
N SER A 89 -24.00 44.20 -11.60
CA SER A 89 -25.24 43.42 -11.75
C SER A 89 -25.02 42.06 -12.42
N THR A 90 -25.61 41.08 -11.76
CA THR A 90 -26.02 39.74 -12.17
C THR A 90 -26.90 39.69 -13.42
N THR A 91 -26.67 38.72 -14.32
CA THR A 91 -27.68 37.88 -15.03
C THR A 91 -26.93 36.85 -15.90
N ASP A 92 -26.94 35.57 -15.58
CA ASP A 92 -27.98 34.57 -15.91
C ASP A 92 -28.25 34.43 -17.43
N ARG A 93 -27.69 33.37 -18.04
CA ARG A 93 -28.22 32.70 -19.24
C ARG A 93 -27.48 31.40 -19.55
N ALA A 94 -28.22 30.31 -19.51
CA ALA A 94 -27.95 29.07 -20.26
C ALA A 94 -29.22 28.71 -21.06
N PRO A 95 -29.21 27.71 -21.95
CA PRO A 95 -28.22 27.42 -22.99
C PRO A 95 -28.91 27.30 -24.38
N LYS A 96 -28.12 27.37 -25.47
CA LYS A 96 -28.60 27.00 -26.82
C LYS A 96 -28.10 25.60 -27.20
N ASN A 97 -29.07 24.78 -27.57
CA ASN A 97 -28.93 23.51 -28.28
C ASN A 97 -28.06 23.66 -29.54
N LEU A 98 -27.15 22.71 -29.75
CA LEU A 98 -26.75 22.27 -31.08
C LEU A 98 -26.74 20.75 -31.12
N ALA A 99 -27.72 20.22 -31.84
CA ALA A 99 -27.73 18.88 -32.40
C ALA A 99 -26.96 18.87 -33.73
N ASP A 100 -26.79 17.66 -34.26
CA ASP A 100 -26.30 17.30 -35.60
C ASP A 100 -24.79 17.23 -35.83
N ALA A 101 -24.26 16.00 -35.75
CA ALA A 101 -23.52 15.40 -36.86
C ALA A 101 -23.21 13.90 -36.56
N ALA A 102 -24.02 13.02 -37.14
CA ALA A 102 -23.56 11.71 -37.63
C ALA A 102 -23.44 11.86 -39.16
N PRO A 103 -22.54 11.17 -39.90
CA PRO A 103 -22.56 9.70 -39.95
C PRO A 103 -21.20 9.01 -40.22
N ARG A 104 -21.12 7.69 -39.97
CA ARG A 104 -20.87 6.65 -40.99
C ARG A 104 -20.50 5.31 -40.37
N GLN A 105 -21.33 4.32 -40.71
CA GLN A 105 -21.11 2.90 -40.53
C GLN A 105 -19.94 2.42 -41.39
N ARG A 106 -19.08 1.55 -40.84
CA ARG A 106 -18.36 0.52 -41.59
C ARG A 106 -18.53 -0.82 -40.86
N ARG A 107 -19.17 -1.76 -41.55
CA ARG A 107 -19.19 -3.19 -41.20
C ARG A 107 -17.94 -3.89 -41.76
N PRO A 108 -17.61 -5.09 -41.24
CA PRO A 108 -16.26 -5.65 -41.21
C PRO A 108 -15.92 -6.52 -42.42
N SER A 109 -14.63 -6.70 -42.66
CA SER A 109 -14.09 -7.74 -43.55
C SER A 109 -13.69 -8.98 -42.73
N PRO A 110 -13.87 -10.20 -43.27
CA PRO A 110 -13.61 -11.45 -42.56
C PRO A 110 -12.12 -11.79 -42.58
N ILE A 111 -11.59 -12.20 -41.43
CA ILE A 111 -10.23 -12.74 -41.32
C ILE A 111 -10.30 -14.24 -41.62
N VAL A 112 -9.48 -14.63 -42.59
CA VAL A 112 -9.21 -15.99 -43.04
C VAL A 112 -8.45 -16.76 -41.96
N VAL A 113 -8.95 -17.94 -41.62
CA VAL A 113 -8.30 -18.96 -40.80
C VAL A 113 -7.29 -19.74 -41.67
N PRO A 114 -6.08 -20.02 -41.19
CA PRO A 114 -5.32 -21.17 -41.66
C PRO A 114 -5.23 -22.27 -40.60
N ASN A 115 -5.43 -23.48 -41.10
CA ASN A 115 -5.53 -24.78 -40.43
C ASN A 115 -4.35 -25.15 -39.51
N GLU A 116 -4.70 -25.93 -38.48
CA GLU A 116 -3.83 -26.87 -37.77
C GLU A 116 -3.14 -27.87 -38.73
N PRO A 117 -2.06 -28.49 -38.26
CA PRO A 117 -1.93 -29.93 -38.43
C PRO A 117 -1.86 -30.66 -37.08
N LYS A 118 -2.78 -31.64 -36.97
CA LYS A 118 -2.73 -32.82 -36.12
C LYS A 118 -1.33 -33.45 -36.09
N ALA A 119 -0.87 -33.81 -34.89
CA ALA A 119 0.01 -34.95 -34.69
C ALA A 119 -0.53 -35.76 -33.50
N GLU A 120 -0.99 -36.96 -33.80
CA GLU A 120 -1.39 -38.01 -32.86
C GLU A 120 -0.15 -38.63 -32.19
N ALA A 121 -0.36 -39.01 -30.93
CA ALA A 121 0.23 -40.08 -30.14
C ALA A 121 1.66 -40.58 -30.46
N ASP A 122 2.52 -40.59 -29.44
CA ASP A 122 3.03 -41.88 -28.98
C ASP A 122 3.49 -41.88 -27.51
N MET A 123 3.17 -42.99 -26.86
CA MET A 123 3.53 -43.38 -25.49
C MET A 123 5.01 -43.72 -25.40
N VAL A 124 5.76 -43.17 -24.44
CA VAL A 124 6.97 -43.83 -23.90
C VAL A 124 7.13 -43.54 -22.39
N SER A 125 7.13 -44.62 -21.62
CA SER A 125 7.40 -44.73 -20.18
C SER A 125 8.90 -44.56 -19.84
N PRO A 126 9.26 -44.36 -18.55
CA PRO A 126 10.54 -43.76 -18.15
C PRO A 126 11.72 -44.74 -18.22
N SER A 127 12.83 -44.26 -18.81
CA SER A 127 14.10 -44.98 -18.84
C SER A 127 14.79 -44.98 -17.48
N GLN A 128 15.08 -46.19 -17.04
CA GLN A 128 15.89 -46.55 -15.87
C GLN A 128 17.36 -46.20 -16.13
N SER A 129 18.00 -45.52 -15.18
CA SER A 129 19.46 -45.32 -15.18
C SER A 129 20.17 -46.61 -14.76
N PRO A 130 21.25 -47.02 -15.47
CA PRO A 130 22.00 -48.22 -15.15
C PRO A 130 22.95 -48.01 -13.98
N ARG A 131 22.96 -49.04 -13.13
CA ARG A 131 23.85 -49.27 -12.00
C ARG A 131 25.20 -49.78 -12.53
N PRO A 132 26.36 -49.19 -12.16
CA PRO A 132 27.64 -49.86 -12.36
C PRO A 132 27.99 -50.68 -11.11
N THR A 133 28.08 -51.99 -11.34
CA THR A 133 28.79 -52.97 -10.52
C THR A 133 30.29 -52.72 -10.65
N GLY A 134 30.94 -52.33 -9.55
CA GLY A 134 32.39 -52.12 -9.47
C GLY A 134 32.93 -52.67 -8.15
N LYS A 135 33.89 -53.60 -8.28
CA LYS A 135 34.46 -54.48 -7.26
C LYS A 135 35.12 -53.77 -6.08
N LEU A 136 35.04 -54.44 -4.92
CA LEU A 136 35.91 -54.26 -3.76
C LEU A 136 37.39 -54.25 -4.18
N ALA A 137 38.13 -53.25 -3.73
CA ALA A 137 39.54 -53.36 -3.42
C ALA A 137 39.80 -52.63 -2.10
N ASP A 138 40.26 -53.40 -1.11
CA ASP A 138 40.76 -52.90 0.17
C ASP A 138 41.92 -51.92 -0.07
N SER A 139 41.80 -50.72 0.46
CA SER A 139 42.92 -49.80 0.62
C SER A 139 42.66 -48.95 1.84
N VAL A 140 43.10 -49.46 2.98
CA VAL A 140 43.22 -48.73 4.25
C VAL A 140 44.19 -47.57 4.04
N PRO A 141 43.77 -46.30 4.15
CA PRO A 141 44.70 -45.19 4.14
C PRO A 141 45.51 -45.19 5.46
N PRO A 142 46.83 -44.94 5.42
CA PRO A 142 47.64 -44.91 6.63
C PRO A 142 47.22 -43.75 7.53
N ARG A 143 47.06 -44.06 8.82
CA ARG A 143 46.77 -43.15 9.92
C ARG A 143 47.74 -41.94 9.88
N PRO A 144 47.25 -40.70 9.74
CA PRO A 144 48.13 -39.54 9.79
C PRO A 144 48.79 -39.44 11.17
N LYS A 145 50.10 -39.19 11.18
CA LYS A 145 50.91 -38.97 12.39
C LYS A 145 50.31 -37.80 13.19
N PRO A 146 50.34 -37.85 14.53
CA PRO A 146 49.85 -36.77 15.37
C PRO A 146 50.61 -35.48 15.06
N VAL A 147 49.87 -34.45 14.63
CA VAL A 147 50.38 -33.10 14.43
C VAL A 147 50.79 -32.54 15.80
N PRO A 148 52.02 -31.99 15.97
CA PRO A 148 52.41 -31.35 17.22
C PRO A 148 51.48 -30.18 17.52
N ALA A 149 51.09 -30.05 18.79
CA ALA A 149 50.20 -29.01 19.27
C ALA A 149 50.67 -27.62 18.81
N PRO A 150 49.78 -26.78 18.26
CA PRO A 150 50.17 -25.42 17.89
C PRO A 150 50.67 -24.69 19.13
N ALA A 151 51.85 -24.08 18.99
CA ALA A 151 52.43 -23.20 20.00
C ALA A 151 51.36 -22.20 20.46
N LYS A 152 51.21 -22.08 21.78
CA LYS A 152 50.32 -21.12 22.44
C LYS A 152 50.61 -19.72 21.90
N LEU A 153 49.85 -19.29 20.90
CA LEU A 153 49.80 -17.89 20.50
C LEU A 153 49.28 -17.12 21.72
N ALA A 154 50.08 -16.13 22.13
CA ALA A 154 49.76 -15.27 23.24
C ALA A 154 48.35 -14.72 23.06
N ARG A 155 47.50 -15.00 24.05
CA ARG A 155 46.15 -14.45 24.16
C ARG A 155 46.25 -12.93 23.96
N PRO A 156 45.63 -12.34 22.93
CA PRO A 156 45.64 -10.89 22.79
C PRO A 156 45.08 -10.30 24.08
N THR A 157 45.89 -9.44 24.70
CA THR A 157 45.53 -8.66 25.87
C THR A 157 44.17 -8.04 25.66
N ALA A 158 43.30 -8.22 26.66
CA ALA A 158 41.91 -7.78 26.66
C ALA A 158 41.76 -6.41 26.00
N ARG A 159 40.93 -6.35 24.96
CA ARG A 159 40.46 -5.11 24.36
C ARG A 159 39.92 -4.25 25.51
N PRO A 160 40.34 -2.97 25.66
CA PRO A 160 39.84 -2.12 26.71
C PRO A 160 38.31 -2.14 26.68
N SER A 161 37.71 -2.45 27.83
CA SER A 161 36.27 -2.56 28.03
C SER A 161 35.60 -1.33 27.43
N GLN A 162 34.90 -1.54 26.32
CA GLN A 162 34.07 -0.49 25.73
C GLN A 162 33.05 -0.09 26.81
N PRO A 163 32.88 1.21 27.12
CA PRO A 163 31.91 1.61 28.12
C PRO A 163 30.55 1.09 27.66
N VAL A 164 29.99 0.16 28.45
CA VAL A 164 28.62 -0.31 28.26
C VAL A 164 27.75 0.85 28.67
N ILE A 165 27.41 1.72 27.71
CA ILE A 165 26.46 2.80 27.92
C ILE A 165 25.15 2.14 28.35
N ASP A 166 24.61 2.59 29.47
CA ASP A 166 23.38 2.02 30.02
C ASP A 166 22.23 2.27 29.04
N HIS A 167 21.46 1.22 28.76
CA HIS A 167 20.31 1.29 27.87
C HIS A 167 19.26 2.29 28.39
N ALA A 168 19.11 2.40 29.71
CA ALA A 168 18.22 3.38 30.32
C ALA A 168 18.69 4.83 30.06
N GLU A 169 20.00 5.06 30.07
CA GLU A 169 20.60 6.36 29.76
C GLU A 169 20.34 6.75 28.30
N GLN A 170 20.52 5.81 27.36
CA GLN A 170 20.24 6.04 25.94
C GLN A 170 18.77 6.39 25.66
N LEU A 171 17.83 5.76 26.39
CA LEU A 171 16.41 6.10 26.28
C LEU A 171 16.12 7.51 26.82
N ALA A 172 16.72 7.88 27.95
CA ALA A 172 16.57 9.22 28.52
C ALA A 172 17.18 10.30 27.61
N GLU A 173 18.33 10.03 26.99
CA GLU A 173 18.95 10.92 26.02
C GLU A 173 18.09 11.09 24.77
N LEU A 174 17.53 10.00 24.23
CA LEU A 174 16.62 10.06 23.09
C LEU A 174 15.36 10.85 23.41
N ALA A 175 14.76 10.60 24.58
CA ALA A 175 13.60 11.33 25.06
C ALA A 175 13.88 12.85 25.13
N ALA A 176 14.96 13.25 25.80
CA ALA A 176 15.37 14.65 25.90
C ALA A 176 15.68 15.27 24.52
N PHE A 177 16.27 14.50 23.60
CA PHE A 177 16.52 14.96 22.23
C PHE A 177 15.21 15.22 21.45
N VAL A 178 14.24 14.32 21.57
CA VAL A 178 12.92 14.45 20.93
C VAL A 178 12.17 15.66 21.48
N ASP A 179 12.28 15.95 22.77
CA ASP A 179 11.67 17.14 23.38
C ASP A 179 12.29 18.42 22.83
N ARG A 180 13.63 18.48 22.77
CA ARG A 180 14.39 19.61 22.21
C ARG A 180 14.13 19.87 20.72
N ALA A 181 13.70 18.88 19.95
CA ALA A 181 13.36 19.07 18.54
C ALA A 181 12.24 20.10 18.32
N GLY A 182 11.44 20.43 19.34
CA GLY A 182 10.38 21.44 19.24
C GLY A 182 9.17 20.95 18.44
N LYS A 183 8.38 21.87 17.88
CA LYS A 183 7.19 21.53 17.08
C LYS A 183 7.59 20.94 15.72
N VAL A 184 6.76 20.06 15.16
CA VAL A 184 6.93 19.55 13.79
C VAL A 184 7.06 20.75 12.82
N ASP A 185 7.96 20.65 11.86
CA ASP A 185 8.29 21.66 10.84
C ASP A 185 8.95 22.98 11.33
N SER A 186 9.16 23.14 12.63
CA SER A 186 9.95 24.24 13.16
C SER A 186 11.42 24.20 12.71
N ASN A 187 12.14 25.32 12.82
CA ASN A 187 13.57 25.35 12.49
C ASN A 187 14.39 24.39 13.37
N THR A 188 14.04 24.25 14.65
CA THR A 188 14.67 23.28 15.56
C THR A 188 14.39 21.85 15.13
N TRP A 189 13.18 21.57 14.61
CA TRP A 189 12.83 20.24 14.10
C TRP A 189 13.67 19.87 12.88
N ARG A 190 13.78 20.80 11.90
CA ARG A 190 14.60 20.59 10.71
C ARG A 190 16.08 20.39 11.07
N GLN A 191 16.60 21.15 12.03
CA GLN A 191 17.95 20.97 12.56
C GLN A 191 18.14 19.60 13.20
N SER A 192 17.17 19.13 14.00
CA SER A 192 17.20 17.78 14.59
C SER A 192 17.13 16.67 13.54
N CYS A 193 16.32 16.82 12.49
CA CYS A 193 16.29 15.88 11.36
C CYS A 193 17.64 15.84 10.63
N ASP A 194 18.22 17.01 10.32
CA ASP A 194 19.53 17.11 9.67
C ASP A 194 20.64 16.54 10.56
N TYR A 195 20.55 16.72 11.88
CA TYR A 195 21.48 16.16 12.85
C TYR A 195 21.43 14.63 12.84
N LEU A 196 20.23 14.03 12.97
CA LEU A 196 20.05 12.58 12.91
C LEU A 196 20.51 12.00 11.56
N ALA A 197 20.20 12.66 10.46
CA ALA A 197 20.59 12.22 9.12
C ALA A 197 22.12 12.21 8.90
N ARG A 198 22.88 13.00 9.67
CA ARG A 198 24.35 13.07 9.61
C ARG A 198 25.06 12.16 10.62
N GLN A 199 24.32 11.56 11.56
CA GLN A 199 24.90 10.59 12.49
C GLN A 199 25.47 9.38 11.76
N ASP A 200 26.42 8.70 12.41
CA ASP A 200 26.94 7.44 11.88
C ASP A 200 25.83 6.37 11.84
N PRO A 201 25.94 5.38 10.93
CA PRO A 201 24.90 4.35 10.77
C PRO A 201 24.60 3.56 12.04
N ARG A 202 25.56 3.41 12.96
CA ARG A 202 25.32 2.68 14.22
C ARG A 202 24.44 3.52 15.14
N SER A 203 24.74 4.80 15.30
CA SER A 203 23.91 5.73 16.06
C SER A 203 22.49 5.84 15.49
N GLN A 204 22.33 5.87 14.17
CA GLN A 204 21.02 5.86 13.53
C GLN A 204 20.23 4.59 13.84
N ARG A 205 20.87 3.42 13.76
CA ARG A 205 20.25 2.13 14.14
C ARG A 205 19.86 2.09 15.60
N THR A 206 20.72 2.57 16.50
CA THR A 206 20.41 2.67 17.91
C THR A 206 19.14 3.50 18.12
N VAL A 207 19.04 4.67 17.49
CA VAL A 207 17.81 5.49 17.55
C VAL A 207 16.59 4.72 17.03
N ILE A 208 16.68 4.08 15.85
CA ILE A 208 15.58 3.28 15.26
C ILE A 208 15.10 2.17 16.22
N MET A 209 16.02 1.52 16.93
CA MET A 209 15.73 0.45 17.89
C MET A 209 15.18 0.94 19.22
N LEU A 210 15.48 2.19 19.61
CA LEU A 210 15.04 2.79 20.87
C LEU A 210 13.63 3.41 20.77
N VAL A 211 13.21 3.94 19.61
CA VAL A 211 11.87 4.55 19.45
C VAL A 211 10.71 3.66 19.94
N PRO A 212 10.63 2.35 19.62
CA PRO A 212 9.55 1.48 20.10
C PRO A 212 9.43 1.40 21.64
N GLN A 213 10.55 1.65 22.33
CA GLN A 213 10.74 1.44 23.76
C GLN A 213 10.44 2.69 24.61
N LEU A 214 10.21 3.84 23.98
CA LEU A 214 9.79 5.06 24.68
C LEU A 214 8.46 4.81 25.43
N ALA A 215 8.37 5.27 26.68
CA ALA A 215 7.19 5.04 27.52
C ALA A 215 6.03 5.97 27.15
N ASP A 216 6.31 7.26 26.92
CA ASP A 216 5.28 8.25 26.57
C ASP A 216 4.81 8.07 25.11
N PRO A 217 3.49 7.85 24.86
CA PRO A 217 2.97 7.72 23.51
C PRO A 217 3.15 8.99 22.66
N GLN A 218 3.10 10.20 23.24
CA GLN A 218 3.26 11.43 22.46
C GLN A 218 4.71 11.62 22.03
N GLN A 219 5.66 11.44 22.96
CA GLN A 219 7.08 11.44 22.65
C GLN A 219 7.45 10.33 21.65
N LYS A 220 6.87 9.13 21.78
CA LYS A 220 7.07 8.04 20.81
C LYS A 220 6.62 8.40 19.42
N LYS A 221 5.42 8.98 19.27
CA LYS A 221 4.90 9.46 17.98
C LYS A 221 5.82 10.52 17.39
N LYS A 222 6.23 11.49 18.22
CA LYS A 222 7.16 12.56 17.80
C LYS A 222 8.52 12.01 17.36
N ALA A 223 9.06 11.03 18.09
CA ALA A 223 10.30 10.35 17.72
C ALA A 223 10.17 9.55 16.43
N PHE A 224 9.03 8.86 16.23
CA PHE A 224 8.68 8.18 14.99
C PHE A 224 8.68 9.14 13.79
N ASP A 225 8.00 10.28 13.91
CA ASP A 225 7.93 11.30 12.85
C ASP A 225 9.31 11.90 12.55
N LEU A 226 10.10 12.16 13.60
CA LEU A 226 11.44 12.73 13.48
C LEU A 226 12.39 11.78 12.72
N VAL A 227 12.37 10.49 13.06
CA VAL A 227 13.19 9.48 12.40
C VAL A 227 12.73 9.24 10.96
N CYS A 228 11.41 9.22 10.70
CA CYS A 228 10.90 9.14 9.33
C CYS A 228 11.37 10.32 8.47
N ALA A 229 11.27 11.55 8.99
CA ALA A 229 11.73 12.76 8.32
C ALA A 229 13.25 12.76 8.07
N ALA A 230 14.04 12.28 9.05
CA ALA A 230 15.49 12.14 8.89
C ALA A 230 15.87 11.07 7.85
N ALA A 231 15.11 9.98 7.75
CA ALA A 231 15.38 8.90 6.80
C ALA A 231 15.14 9.29 5.33
N ALA A 232 14.14 10.14 5.07
CA ALA A 232 13.74 10.57 3.73
C ALA A 232 13.62 9.37 2.75
N ASP A 233 14.48 9.22 1.74
CA ASP A 233 14.43 8.09 0.78
C ASP A 233 14.46 6.69 1.43
N SER A 234 15.03 6.56 2.62
CA SER A 234 15.09 5.29 3.36
C SER A 234 13.91 5.08 4.32
N GLN A 235 12.92 5.98 4.32
CA GLN A 235 11.77 5.92 5.22
C GLN A 235 11.01 4.59 5.09
N ARG A 236 10.74 4.11 3.87
CA ARG A 236 10.01 2.84 3.65
C ARG A 236 10.66 1.66 4.36
N THR A 237 11.98 1.58 4.29
CA THR A 237 12.81 0.58 4.97
C THR A 237 12.62 0.61 6.48
N VAL A 238 12.69 1.80 7.08
CA VAL A 238 12.52 1.97 8.53
C VAL A 238 11.11 1.58 8.96
N LEU A 239 10.10 2.00 8.19
CA LEU A 239 8.71 1.63 8.45
C LEU A 239 8.48 0.12 8.33
N LEU A 240 9.06 -0.54 7.33
CA LEU A 240 8.98 -2.00 7.18
C LEU A 240 9.62 -2.73 8.36
N HIS A 241 10.75 -2.22 8.88
CA HIS A 241 11.34 -2.73 10.12
C HIS A 241 10.39 -2.56 11.30
N TRP A 242 9.76 -1.39 11.45
CA TRP A 242 8.82 -1.14 12.54
C TRP A 242 7.50 -1.93 12.46
N LEU A 243 7.19 -2.61 11.35
CA LEU A 243 6.07 -3.55 11.31
C LEU A 243 6.24 -4.74 12.26
N SER A 244 7.47 -5.09 12.66
CA SER A 244 7.71 -6.14 13.65
C SER A 244 7.53 -5.68 15.09
N HIS A 245 7.35 -4.38 15.33
CA HIS A 245 7.24 -3.78 16.67
C HIS A 245 5.78 -3.43 16.98
N PRO A 246 5.08 -4.14 17.88
CA PRO A 246 3.65 -3.93 18.12
C PRO A 246 3.28 -2.50 18.50
N SER A 247 4.15 -1.80 19.23
CA SER A 247 3.92 -0.42 19.69
C SER A 247 3.94 0.63 18.58
N LEU A 248 4.63 0.36 17.46
CA LEU A 248 4.74 1.26 16.31
C LEU A 248 4.01 0.74 15.07
N ARG A 249 3.64 -0.55 15.05
CA ARG A 249 3.11 -1.22 13.87
C ARG A 249 1.96 -0.47 13.21
N ALA A 250 0.98 -0.01 14.00
CA ALA A 250 -0.17 0.72 13.46
C ALA A 250 0.24 2.01 12.73
N MET A 251 1.10 2.83 13.35
CA MET A 251 1.62 4.06 12.74
C MET A 251 2.47 3.75 11.51
N ALA A 252 3.32 2.72 11.60
CA ALA A 252 4.19 2.31 10.51
C ALA A 252 3.38 1.83 9.29
N PHE A 253 2.38 1.00 9.52
CA PHE A 253 1.51 0.46 8.48
C PHE A 253 0.65 1.56 7.84
N GLU A 254 0.07 2.45 8.64
CA GLU A 254 -0.72 3.58 8.12
C GLU A 254 0.15 4.50 7.23
N ARG A 255 1.37 4.81 7.67
CA ARG A 255 2.31 5.64 6.90
C ARG A 255 2.73 4.95 5.61
N LEU A 256 3.04 3.65 5.66
CA LEU A 256 3.37 2.85 4.47
C LEU A 256 2.21 2.80 3.48
N ALA A 257 0.99 2.56 3.96
CA ALA A 257 -0.19 2.52 3.13
C ALA A 257 -0.46 3.89 2.49
N ALA A 258 -0.42 4.98 3.27
CA ALA A 258 -0.76 6.33 2.79
C ALA A 258 0.08 6.80 1.59
N GLU A 259 1.32 6.32 1.49
CA GLU A 259 2.27 6.68 0.41
C GLU A 259 2.47 5.54 -0.61
N ALA A 260 1.74 4.43 -0.49
CA ALA A 260 1.93 3.25 -1.32
C ALA A 260 1.43 3.44 -2.76
N THR A 261 2.27 3.05 -3.72
CA THR A 261 1.81 2.76 -5.10
C THR A 261 0.99 1.47 -5.12
N LEU A 262 0.29 1.17 -6.22
CA LEU A 262 -0.49 -0.07 -6.33
C LEU A 262 0.38 -1.33 -6.09
N GLU A 263 1.57 -1.40 -6.69
CA GLU A 263 2.52 -2.50 -6.48
C GLU A 263 2.92 -2.64 -5.00
N GLN A 264 3.14 -1.51 -4.33
CA GLN A 264 3.49 -1.48 -2.91
C GLN A 264 2.29 -1.89 -2.02
N THR A 265 1.08 -1.51 -2.41
CA THR A 265 -0.16 -1.95 -1.75
C THR A 265 -0.31 -3.46 -1.86
N ILE A 266 0.01 -4.06 -3.02
CA ILE A 266 0.00 -5.51 -3.20
C ILE A 266 1.02 -6.19 -2.27
N GLU A 267 2.20 -5.61 -2.09
CA GLU A 267 3.18 -6.11 -1.10
C GLU A 267 2.61 -6.04 0.34
N LEU A 268 1.95 -4.93 0.69
CA LEU A 268 1.38 -4.73 2.03
C LEU A 268 0.20 -5.66 2.32
N ILE A 269 -0.55 -6.12 1.31
CA ILE A 269 -1.62 -7.12 1.48
C ILE A 269 -1.11 -8.37 2.21
N GLN A 270 0.09 -8.84 1.86
CA GLN A 270 0.68 -10.03 2.50
C GLN A 270 1.12 -9.78 3.94
N ARG A 271 1.33 -8.51 4.30
CA ARG A 271 1.79 -8.09 5.63
C ARG A 271 0.64 -7.69 6.56
N ALA A 272 -0.59 -7.54 6.05
CA ALA A 272 -1.75 -7.14 6.82
C ALA A 272 -2.18 -8.23 7.82
N GLN A 273 -2.15 -7.92 9.11
CA GLN A 273 -2.43 -8.85 10.21
C GLN A 273 -3.86 -8.74 10.74
N ASN A 274 -4.38 -7.52 10.86
CA ASN A 274 -5.67 -7.24 11.49
C ASN A 274 -6.68 -6.60 10.53
N ASP A 275 -7.95 -6.55 10.92
CA ASP A 275 -9.02 -6.01 10.08
C ASP A 275 -8.90 -4.51 9.77
N PRO A 276 -8.41 -3.65 10.69
CA PRO A 276 -8.12 -2.26 10.35
C PRO A 276 -7.09 -2.11 9.22
N GLU A 277 -5.98 -2.85 9.25
CA GLU A 277 -4.96 -2.86 8.19
C GLU A 277 -5.57 -3.32 6.86
N ARG A 278 -6.37 -4.40 6.88
CA ARG A 278 -7.07 -4.89 5.68
C ARG A 278 -8.05 -3.85 5.11
N THR A 279 -8.83 -3.22 5.98
CA THR A 279 -9.81 -2.20 5.61
C THR A 279 -9.13 -0.99 4.98
N LEU A 280 -7.99 -0.56 5.53
CA LEU A 280 -7.21 0.54 4.98
C LEU A 280 -6.77 0.24 3.54
N LEU A 281 -6.17 -0.92 3.30
CA LEU A 281 -5.73 -1.30 1.95
C LEU A 281 -6.90 -1.46 0.98
N CYS A 282 -8.00 -2.08 1.40
CA CYS A 282 -9.20 -2.20 0.55
C CYS A 282 -9.79 -0.84 0.18
N ARG A 283 -9.79 0.14 1.09
CA ARG A 283 -10.25 1.51 0.81
C ARG A 283 -9.37 2.21 -0.21
N GLN A 284 -8.06 2.06 -0.09
CA GLN A 284 -7.12 2.62 -1.07
C GLN A 284 -7.32 2.01 -2.45
N LEU A 285 -7.48 0.68 -2.52
CA LEU A 285 -7.80 0.00 -3.77
C LEU A 285 -9.14 0.45 -4.34
N ALA A 286 -10.17 0.62 -3.50
CA ALA A 286 -11.50 1.05 -3.94
C ALA A 286 -11.52 2.50 -4.44
N ALA A 287 -10.76 3.40 -3.81
CA ALA A 287 -10.69 4.81 -4.19
C ALA A 287 -9.79 5.06 -5.41
N SER A 288 -8.80 4.19 -5.65
CA SER A 288 -7.86 4.28 -6.75
C SER A 288 -8.58 4.33 -8.11
N PRO A 289 -8.20 5.22 -9.04
CA PRO A 289 -8.77 5.23 -10.39
C PRO A 289 -8.25 4.09 -11.28
N ASP A 290 -7.21 3.36 -10.85
CA ASP A 290 -6.57 2.30 -11.61
C ASP A 290 -7.51 1.08 -11.78
N SER A 291 -7.60 0.57 -13.02
CA SER A 291 -8.39 -0.62 -13.34
C SER A 291 -7.81 -1.89 -12.71
N GLN A 292 -6.48 -1.96 -12.53
CA GLN A 292 -5.84 -3.10 -11.86
C GLN A 292 -6.27 -3.24 -10.40
N SER A 293 -6.64 -2.14 -9.74
CA SER A 293 -7.14 -2.18 -8.36
C SER A 293 -8.43 -2.98 -8.22
N VAL A 294 -9.28 -3.03 -9.27
CA VAL A 294 -10.49 -3.85 -9.30
C VAL A 294 -10.15 -5.33 -9.29
N GLU A 295 -9.16 -5.75 -10.09
CA GLU A 295 -8.75 -7.15 -10.15
C GLU A 295 -8.21 -7.63 -8.81
N VAL A 296 -7.40 -6.80 -8.14
CA VAL A 296 -6.92 -7.09 -6.78
C VAL A 296 -8.09 -7.20 -5.80
N LEU A 297 -9.09 -6.30 -5.84
CA LEU A 297 -10.28 -6.41 -4.98
C LEU A 297 -11.07 -7.70 -5.24
N LEU A 298 -11.21 -8.11 -6.49
CA LEU A 298 -11.87 -9.36 -6.86
C LEU A 298 -11.10 -10.58 -6.34
N GLU A 299 -9.77 -10.60 -6.46
CA GLU A 299 -8.93 -11.66 -5.90
C GLU A 299 -9.06 -11.73 -4.38
N LEU A 300 -9.00 -10.59 -3.69
CA LEU A 300 -9.17 -10.51 -2.24
C LEU A 300 -10.54 -11.03 -1.77
N ALA A 301 -11.62 -10.80 -2.54
CA ALA A 301 -12.97 -11.25 -2.18
C ALA A 301 -13.10 -12.78 -2.07
N HIS A 302 -12.25 -13.53 -2.77
CA HIS A 302 -12.20 -14.98 -2.67
C HIS A 302 -11.71 -15.44 -1.29
N ASN A 303 -10.95 -14.61 -0.58
CA ASN A 303 -10.44 -14.91 0.74
C ASN A 303 -11.37 -14.36 1.84
N ALA A 304 -11.92 -15.25 2.67
CA ALA A 304 -12.89 -14.91 3.71
C ALA A 304 -12.42 -13.78 4.64
N ARG A 305 -11.13 -13.77 5.02
CA ARG A 305 -10.54 -12.77 5.94
C ARG A 305 -10.60 -11.34 5.42
N TRP A 306 -10.81 -11.14 4.12
CA TRP A 306 -10.87 -9.83 3.48
C TRP A 306 -12.30 -9.33 3.23
N ARG A 307 -13.31 -10.20 3.35
CA ARG A 307 -14.69 -9.85 2.96
C ARG A 307 -15.27 -8.71 3.80
N ALA A 308 -15.01 -8.70 5.11
CA ALA A 308 -15.43 -7.59 5.98
C ALA A 308 -14.77 -6.25 5.59
N ALA A 309 -13.46 -6.28 5.30
CA ALA A 309 -12.70 -5.11 4.85
C ALA A 309 -13.21 -4.57 3.50
N ILE A 310 -13.44 -5.45 2.53
CA ILE A 310 -14.02 -5.09 1.22
C ILE A 310 -15.40 -4.48 1.40
N GLY A 311 -16.26 -5.10 2.21
CA GLY A 311 -17.60 -4.58 2.47
C GLY A 311 -17.59 -3.17 3.07
N SER A 312 -16.64 -2.88 3.96
CA SER A 312 -16.41 -1.53 4.51
C SER A 312 -15.88 -0.55 3.45
N ALA A 313 -14.99 -1.02 2.57
CA ALA A 313 -14.36 -0.22 1.53
C ALA A 313 -15.29 0.09 0.34
N SER A 314 -16.33 -0.70 0.09
CA SER A 314 -17.28 -0.49 -1.02
C SER A 314 -17.99 0.88 -1.00
N ARG A 315 -17.94 1.62 0.12
CA ARG A 315 -18.36 3.04 0.22
C ARG A 315 -17.52 4.00 -0.60
N GLU A 316 -16.24 3.70 -0.74
CA GLU A 316 -15.22 4.55 -1.35
C GLU A 316 -14.92 4.09 -2.79
N LEU A 317 -15.75 3.19 -3.34
CA LEU A 317 -15.54 2.60 -4.64
C LEU A 317 -15.62 3.66 -5.76
N ASN A 318 -14.57 3.71 -6.57
CA ASN A 318 -14.46 4.63 -7.68
C ASN A 318 -15.57 4.35 -8.72
N PRO A 319 -16.23 5.38 -9.29
CA PRO A 319 -17.25 5.17 -10.33
C PRO A 319 -16.76 4.34 -11.54
N SER A 320 -15.48 4.43 -11.91
CA SER A 320 -14.90 3.61 -13.00
C SER A 320 -14.91 2.11 -12.67
N HIS A 321 -14.76 1.76 -11.39
CA HIS A 321 -14.79 0.38 -10.92
C HIS A 321 -16.18 -0.22 -10.98
N ILE A 322 -17.23 0.56 -10.72
CA ILE A 322 -18.62 0.09 -10.81
C ILE A 322 -18.90 -0.46 -12.21
N GLN A 323 -18.53 0.29 -13.25
CA GLN A 323 -18.73 -0.16 -14.63
C GLN A 323 -17.91 -1.42 -14.94
N THR A 324 -16.67 -1.48 -14.46
CA THR A 324 -15.79 -2.66 -14.63
C THR A 324 -16.37 -3.89 -13.94
N LEU A 325 -16.86 -3.76 -12.71
CA LEU A 325 -17.50 -4.84 -11.96
C LEU A 325 -18.80 -5.30 -12.63
N ILE A 326 -19.63 -4.38 -13.14
CA ILE A 326 -20.83 -4.74 -13.92
C ILE A 326 -20.43 -5.55 -15.17
N MET A 327 -19.32 -5.21 -15.82
CA MET A 327 -18.81 -5.99 -16.95
C MET A 327 -18.33 -7.39 -16.52
N ARG A 328 -17.68 -7.50 -15.35
CA ARG A 328 -17.24 -8.78 -14.76
C ARG A 328 -18.41 -9.71 -14.41
N MET A 329 -19.64 -9.20 -14.26
CA MET A 329 -20.84 -10.03 -14.14
C MET A 329 -21.15 -10.86 -15.40
N ARG A 330 -20.55 -10.53 -16.55
CA ARG A 330 -20.67 -11.31 -17.80
C ARG A 330 -19.60 -12.38 -17.95
N ASP A 331 -18.64 -12.44 -17.03
CA ASP A 331 -17.54 -13.40 -17.11
C ASP A 331 -18.09 -14.83 -17.13
N ARG A 332 -17.44 -15.74 -17.84
CA ARG A 332 -17.81 -17.17 -17.86
C ARG A 332 -17.48 -17.82 -16.52
N ASN A 333 -16.46 -17.32 -15.83
CA ASN A 333 -15.99 -17.82 -14.55
C ASN A 333 -16.96 -17.45 -13.41
N ALA A 334 -17.59 -18.46 -12.80
CA ALA A 334 -18.56 -18.26 -11.72
C ALA A 334 -17.95 -17.57 -10.49
N PRO A 335 -16.79 -17.99 -9.95
CA PRO A 335 -16.06 -17.27 -8.91
C PRO A 335 -15.90 -15.75 -9.17
N VAL A 336 -15.48 -15.36 -10.38
CA VAL A 336 -15.31 -13.93 -10.75
C VAL A 336 -16.64 -13.19 -10.69
N ARG A 337 -17.73 -13.80 -11.20
CA ARG A 337 -19.07 -13.23 -11.09
C ARG A 337 -19.51 -13.09 -9.64
N THR A 338 -19.23 -14.08 -8.79
CA THR A 338 -19.57 -14.03 -7.35
C THR A 338 -18.82 -12.90 -6.65
N ALA A 339 -17.53 -12.72 -6.94
CA ALA A 339 -16.74 -11.62 -6.40
C ALA A 339 -17.24 -10.25 -6.86
N ALA A 340 -17.53 -10.09 -8.15
CA ALA A 340 -18.09 -8.84 -8.65
C ALA A 340 -19.47 -8.55 -8.03
N ALA A 341 -20.31 -9.57 -7.92
CA ALA A 341 -21.63 -9.47 -7.29
C ALA A 341 -21.54 -9.08 -5.82
N PHE A 342 -20.56 -9.64 -5.09
CA PHE A 342 -20.30 -9.33 -3.69
C PHE A 342 -19.87 -7.89 -3.49
N VAL A 343 -18.83 -7.43 -4.22
CA VAL A 343 -18.34 -6.04 -4.11
C VAL A 343 -19.46 -5.04 -4.40
N LEU A 344 -20.24 -5.28 -5.47
CA LEU A 344 -21.37 -4.44 -5.86
C LEU A 344 -22.55 -4.54 -4.89
N ALA A 345 -22.79 -5.71 -4.27
CA ALA A 345 -23.82 -5.86 -3.23
C ALA A 345 -23.47 -5.06 -1.97
N SER A 346 -22.18 -4.91 -1.67
CA SER A 346 -21.69 -4.16 -0.51
C SER A 346 -21.68 -2.64 -0.69
N VAL A 347 -21.88 -2.11 -1.91
CA VAL A 347 -21.96 -0.66 -2.15
C VAL A 347 -23.21 -0.10 -1.45
N PRO A 348 -23.11 0.84 -0.52
CA PRO A 348 -24.30 1.37 0.14
C PRO A 348 -25.07 2.34 -0.75
N GLY A 349 -26.35 2.52 -0.42
CA GLY A 349 -27.21 3.53 -1.02
C GLY A 349 -28.01 3.07 -2.24
N GLU A 350 -29.06 3.82 -2.51
CA GLU A 350 -30.05 3.58 -3.58
C GLU A 350 -29.60 4.12 -4.94
N GLN A 351 -28.58 4.98 -4.97
CA GLN A 351 -28.09 5.59 -6.20
C GLN A 351 -27.61 4.55 -7.23
N LEU A 352 -26.94 3.49 -6.78
CA LEU A 352 -26.52 2.41 -7.66
C LEU A 352 -27.73 1.67 -8.25
N ASP A 353 -28.79 1.44 -7.47
CA ASP A 353 -30.01 0.78 -7.95
C ASP A 353 -30.70 1.61 -9.04
N GLN A 354 -30.72 2.94 -8.88
CA GLN A 354 -31.24 3.86 -9.90
C GLN A 354 -30.42 3.83 -11.19
N VAL A 355 -29.09 3.82 -11.09
CA VAL A 355 -28.19 3.71 -12.25
C VAL A 355 -28.44 2.39 -12.97
N LEU A 356 -28.51 1.27 -12.24
CA LEU A 356 -28.78 -0.06 -12.80
C LEU A 356 -30.16 -0.13 -13.47
N ALA A 357 -31.21 0.40 -12.83
CA ALA A 357 -32.54 0.49 -13.40
C ALA A 357 -32.53 1.30 -14.72
N SER A 358 -31.85 2.44 -14.75
CA SER A 358 -31.73 3.26 -15.96
C SER A 358 -31.00 2.53 -17.09
N MET A 359 -29.95 1.74 -16.79
CA MET A 359 -29.22 0.93 -17.76
C MET A 359 -30.12 -0.13 -18.40
N ILE A 360 -30.92 -0.81 -17.58
CA ILE A 360 -31.87 -1.83 -18.00
C ILE A 360 -32.91 -1.25 -18.96
N LEU A 361 -33.53 -0.12 -18.58
CA LEU A 361 -34.53 0.57 -19.37
C LEU A 361 -33.96 1.07 -20.70
N ARG A 362 -32.71 1.55 -20.72
CA ARG A 362 -31.99 1.97 -21.93
C ARG A 362 -31.53 0.80 -22.82
N GLY A 363 -31.74 -0.44 -22.39
CA GLY A 363 -31.37 -1.62 -23.18
C GLY A 363 -29.90 -2.01 -23.13
N ARG A 364 -29.07 -1.33 -22.33
CA ARG A 364 -27.63 -1.61 -22.23
C ARG A 364 -27.35 -2.46 -21.00
N PHE A 365 -26.56 -3.52 -21.16
CA PHE A 365 -26.14 -4.39 -20.05
C PHE A 365 -27.29 -4.95 -19.20
N ARG A 366 -28.46 -5.24 -19.82
CA ARG A 366 -29.67 -5.68 -19.11
C ARG A 366 -29.42 -6.85 -18.15
N GLN A 367 -28.86 -7.95 -18.65
CA GLN A 367 -28.62 -9.14 -17.84
C GLN A 367 -27.64 -8.89 -16.68
N PRO A 368 -26.44 -8.30 -16.89
CA PRO A 368 -25.55 -7.89 -15.79
C PRO A 368 -26.21 -6.99 -14.76
N ALA A 369 -26.95 -5.98 -15.21
CA ALA A 369 -27.61 -5.05 -14.30
C ALA A 369 -28.69 -5.74 -13.47
N TYR A 370 -29.47 -6.66 -14.06
CA TYR A 370 -30.40 -7.49 -13.31
C TYR A 370 -29.69 -8.38 -12.28
N LEU A 371 -28.55 -8.99 -12.64
CA LEU A 371 -27.77 -9.80 -11.70
C LEU A 371 -27.32 -8.98 -10.48
N VAL A 372 -26.91 -7.74 -10.70
CA VAL A 372 -26.49 -6.85 -9.61
C VAL A 372 -27.70 -6.43 -8.75
N LEU A 373 -28.84 -6.11 -9.35
CA LEU A 373 -30.06 -5.81 -8.56
C LEU A 373 -30.49 -7.02 -7.72
N LEU A 374 -30.37 -8.23 -8.26
CA LEU A 374 -30.63 -9.47 -7.53
C LEU A 374 -29.63 -9.68 -6.38
N SER A 375 -28.35 -9.33 -6.56
CA SER A 375 -27.32 -9.47 -5.52
C SER A 375 -27.48 -8.45 -4.39
N ARG A 376 -27.92 -7.23 -4.71
CA ARG A 376 -28.07 -6.12 -3.74
C ARG A 376 -29.24 -6.30 -2.79
N ASN A 377 -30.35 -6.86 -3.27
CA ASN A 377 -31.52 -7.20 -2.46
C ASN A 377 -32.08 -6.05 -1.59
N THR A 378 -31.92 -4.80 -2.04
CA THR A 378 -32.46 -3.59 -1.39
C THR A 378 -33.97 -3.47 -1.63
N PRO A 379 -34.71 -2.70 -0.81
CA PRO A 379 -36.14 -2.45 -1.05
C PRO A 379 -36.42 -1.89 -2.44
N GLN A 380 -35.59 -0.95 -2.90
CA GLN A 380 -35.71 -0.36 -4.24
C GLN A 380 -35.42 -1.38 -5.35
N ALA A 381 -34.36 -2.19 -5.22
CA ALA A 381 -34.08 -3.25 -6.18
C ALA A 381 -35.24 -4.25 -6.26
N ARG A 382 -35.82 -4.65 -5.12
CA ARG A 382 -36.99 -5.54 -5.08
C ARG A 382 -38.20 -4.94 -5.77
N ALA A 383 -38.52 -3.66 -5.50
CA ALA A 383 -39.62 -2.97 -6.13
C ALA A 383 -39.46 -2.90 -7.65
N PHE A 384 -38.25 -2.54 -8.13
CA PHE A 384 -37.95 -2.53 -9.56
C PHE A 384 -38.04 -3.93 -10.19
N LEU A 385 -37.50 -4.95 -9.53
CA LEU A 385 -37.56 -6.33 -10.03
C LEU A 385 -39.00 -6.87 -10.10
N ALA A 386 -39.87 -6.49 -9.16
CA ALA A 386 -41.30 -6.81 -9.20
C ALA A 386 -42.00 -6.14 -10.38
N GLN A 387 -41.72 -4.85 -10.61
CA GLN A 387 -42.25 -4.11 -11.77
C GLN A 387 -41.70 -4.65 -13.11
N ALA A 388 -40.43 -5.04 -13.15
CA ALA A 388 -39.83 -5.64 -14.34
C ALA A 388 -40.43 -7.02 -14.65
N ALA A 389 -40.88 -7.77 -13.65
CA ALA A 389 -41.52 -9.06 -13.83
C ALA A 389 -42.90 -8.96 -14.47
N SER A 390 -43.64 -7.86 -14.26
CA SER A 390 -44.96 -7.63 -14.89
C SER A 390 -44.87 -7.06 -16.32
N ARG A 391 -43.67 -6.67 -16.77
CA ARG A 391 -43.41 -6.05 -18.07
C ARG A 391 -42.87 -7.03 -19.09
N GLN A 392 -43.66 -7.37 -20.11
CA GLN A 392 -43.32 -8.37 -21.14
C GLN A 392 -42.00 -8.08 -21.89
N ASP A 393 -41.64 -6.80 -22.08
CA ASP A 393 -40.42 -6.35 -22.76
C ASP A 393 -39.14 -6.60 -21.95
N LEU A 394 -39.27 -6.77 -20.64
CA LEU A 394 -38.17 -6.89 -19.68
C LEU A 394 -38.03 -8.31 -19.12
N THR A 395 -39.12 -9.09 -19.13
CA THR A 395 -39.18 -10.45 -18.56
C THR A 395 -38.10 -11.40 -19.08
N PRO A 396 -37.79 -11.50 -20.39
CA PRO A 396 -36.83 -12.50 -20.88
C PRO A 396 -35.42 -12.32 -20.33
N ALA A 397 -34.95 -11.07 -20.26
CA ALA A 397 -33.62 -10.75 -19.72
C ALA A 397 -33.56 -10.97 -18.21
N LEU A 398 -34.65 -10.69 -17.49
CA LEU A 398 -34.77 -10.97 -16.06
C LEU A 398 -34.77 -12.47 -15.76
N VAL A 399 -35.51 -13.27 -16.53
CA VAL A 399 -35.55 -14.73 -16.39
C VAL A 399 -34.16 -15.32 -16.61
N SER A 400 -33.47 -14.91 -17.68
CA SER A 400 -32.08 -15.31 -17.93
C SER A 400 -31.17 -14.92 -16.74
N ALA A 401 -31.26 -13.67 -16.26
CA ALA A 401 -30.48 -13.23 -15.10
C ALA A 401 -30.77 -14.06 -13.84
N ARG A 402 -32.02 -14.43 -13.57
CA ARG A 402 -32.37 -15.30 -12.43
C ARG A 402 -31.72 -16.68 -12.52
N MET A 403 -31.69 -17.29 -13.72
CA MET A 403 -31.01 -18.57 -13.94
C MET A 403 -29.52 -18.47 -13.64
N HIS A 404 -28.86 -17.40 -14.09
CA HIS A 404 -27.44 -17.18 -13.78
C HIS A 404 -27.19 -16.82 -12.31
N PHE A 405 -28.10 -16.09 -11.69
CA PHE A 405 -28.01 -15.72 -10.27
C PHE A 405 -28.14 -16.95 -9.37
N ALA A 406 -29.03 -17.90 -9.68
CA ALA A 406 -29.19 -19.13 -8.93
C ALA A 406 -27.86 -19.91 -8.76
N ASN A 407 -26.97 -19.83 -9.75
CA ASN A 407 -25.66 -20.49 -9.71
C ASN A 407 -24.66 -19.84 -8.75
N ILE A 408 -24.81 -18.55 -8.43
CA ILE A 408 -23.89 -17.81 -7.55
C ILE A 408 -24.52 -17.45 -6.20
N GLN A 409 -25.85 -17.53 -6.09
CA GLN A 409 -26.61 -17.07 -4.93
C GLN A 409 -26.18 -17.72 -3.61
N PRO A 410 -26.01 -19.06 -3.48
CA PRO A 410 -25.63 -19.67 -2.20
C PRO A 410 -24.28 -19.16 -1.71
N THR A 411 -23.29 -19.14 -2.61
CA THR A 411 -21.93 -18.67 -2.33
C THR A 411 -21.92 -17.18 -1.99
N LEU A 412 -22.66 -16.36 -2.74
CA LEU A 412 -22.79 -14.94 -2.49
C LEU A 412 -23.42 -14.65 -1.11
N GLN A 413 -24.49 -15.37 -0.74
CA GLN A 413 -25.13 -15.23 0.56
C GLN A 413 -24.17 -15.59 1.70
N GLN A 414 -23.36 -16.64 1.52
CA GLN A 414 -22.30 -16.98 2.46
C GLN A 414 -21.28 -15.83 2.57
N TRP A 415 -20.82 -15.27 1.45
CA TRP A 415 -19.84 -14.18 1.47
C TRP A 415 -20.38 -12.91 2.14
N ILE A 416 -21.67 -12.60 1.92
CA ILE A 416 -22.36 -11.51 2.61
C ILE A 416 -22.45 -11.79 4.11
N ALA A 417 -22.74 -13.03 4.52
CA ALA A 417 -22.75 -13.42 5.93
C ALA A 417 -21.35 -13.26 6.55
N ASP A 418 -20.30 -13.75 5.89
CA ASP A 418 -18.91 -13.63 6.34
C ASP A 418 -18.50 -12.15 6.48
N SER A 419 -18.96 -11.28 5.58
CA SER A 419 -18.63 -9.86 5.62
C SER A 419 -19.22 -9.10 6.81
N LYS A 420 -20.26 -9.66 7.46
CA LYS A 420 -20.87 -9.09 8.67
C LYS A 420 -20.15 -9.50 9.96
N GLY A 421 -19.14 -10.38 9.85
CA GLY A 421 -18.37 -10.93 10.96
C GLY A 421 -19.08 -12.06 11.71
N THR A 422 -18.31 -12.97 12.29
CA THR A 422 -18.83 -13.91 13.31
C THR A 422 -19.19 -13.12 14.57
N PRO A 423 -20.38 -13.33 15.18
CA PRO A 423 -20.81 -12.61 16.39
C PRO A 423 -19.80 -12.67 17.55
N HIS A 424 -18.96 -13.71 17.58
CA HIS A 424 -18.00 -13.97 18.66
C HIS A 424 -16.66 -13.25 18.54
N GLU A 425 -16.41 -12.50 17.46
CA GLU A 425 -15.20 -11.65 17.31
C GLU A 425 -15.51 -10.15 17.40
N ARG A 426 -16.74 -9.76 17.76
CA ARG A 426 -17.00 -8.42 18.30
C ARG A 426 -16.44 -8.35 19.72
N SER A 427 -15.12 -8.28 19.82
CA SER A 427 -14.46 -7.79 21.03
C SER A 427 -14.68 -6.29 21.08
N ASP A 428 -15.73 -5.89 21.81
CA ASP A 428 -16.20 -4.53 22.11
C ASP A 428 -15.18 -3.61 22.82
N THR A 429 -13.87 -3.86 22.71
CA THR A 429 -12.83 -3.05 23.38
C THR A 429 -11.73 -2.54 22.46
N SER A 430 -11.61 -3.05 21.23
CA SER A 430 -10.57 -2.63 20.29
C SER A 430 -11.08 -1.77 19.14
N GLN A 431 -12.27 -2.04 18.60
CA GLN A 431 -12.86 -1.22 17.53
C GLN A 431 -13.22 0.19 17.99
N GLN A 432 -13.82 0.36 19.18
CA GLN A 432 -14.15 1.68 19.74
C GLN A 432 -12.89 2.50 20.08
N ARG A 433 -11.90 1.89 20.73
CA ARG A 433 -10.62 2.57 21.03
C ARG A 433 -9.85 2.96 19.77
N PHE A 434 -9.93 2.17 18.70
CA PHE A 434 -9.26 2.46 17.44
C PHE A 434 -10.00 3.52 16.62
N THR A 435 -11.33 3.53 16.59
CA THR A 435 -12.10 4.62 15.98
C THR A 435 -11.93 5.93 16.74
N ASP A 436 -11.93 5.90 18.08
CA ASP A 436 -11.72 7.09 18.90
C ASP A 436 -10.29 7.64 18.74
N ALA A 437 -9.29 6.77 18.61
CA ALA A 437 -7.91 7.16 18.32
C ALA A 437 -7.74 7.71 16.88
N LEU A 438 -8.44 7.14 15.90
CA LEU A 438 -8.41 7.59 14.50
C LEU A 438 -9.16 8.90 14.27
N ASP A 439 -10.31 9.09 14.91
CA ASP A 439 -11.05 10.34 14.85
C ASP A 439 -10.30 11.45 15.61
N SER A 440 -9.64 11.12 16.73
CA SER A 440 -8.68 12.02 17.37
C SER A 440 -7.50 12.38 16.46
N TYR A 441 -6.98 11.43 15.67
CA TYR A 441 -5.90 11.65 14.70
C TYR A 441 -6.33 12.53 13.51
N ARG A 442 -7.53 12.31 12.95
CA ARG A 442 -8.09 13.12 11.87
C ARG A 442 -8.44 14.54 12.32
N CYS A 443 -8.95 14.69 13.54
CA CYS A 443 -9.21 15.98 14.15
C CYS A 443 -7.93 16.76 14.42
N ALA A 444 -6.87 16.12 14.93
CA ALA A 444 -5.56 16.76 15.12
C ALA A 444 -4.95 17.24 13.79
N ARG A 445 -4.99 16.39 12.74
CA ARG A 445 -4.45 16.75 11.42
C ARG A 445 -5.21 17.88 10.73
N ARG A 446 -6.53 17.97 10.93
CA ARG A 446 -7.35 19.09 10.40
C ARG A 446 -7.14 20.38 11.17
N ALA A 447 -6.86 20.31 12.47
CA ALA A 447 -6.56 21.48 13.30
C ALA A 447 -5.22 22.12 12.92
N ASP A 448 -4.19 21.32 12.62
CA ASP A 448 -2.89 21.84 12.17
C ASP A 448 -2.99 22.55 10.80
N THR A 449 -3.76 22.00 9.85
CA THR A 449 -3.94 22.65 8.54
C THR A 449 -4.75 23.96 8.58
N ARG A 450 -5.46 24.25 9.68
CA ARG A 450 -6.32 25.44 9.79
C ARG A 450 -5.59 26.65 10.37
N ASN A 451 -4.42 26.45 10.97
CA ASN A 451 -3.59 27.52 11.54
C ASN A 451 -2.59 28.13 10.55
N ASP A 452 -2.49 27.61 9.33
CA ASP A 452 -1.58 28.11 8.28
C ASP A 452 -2.25 29.04 7.25
N ILE A 453 -3.50 29.48 7.49
CA ILE A 453 -4.23 30.44 6.63
C ILE A 453 -4.66 31.69 7.44
N GLY A 454 -3.84 32.09 8.42
CA GLY A 454 -4.05 33.29 9.24
C GLY A 454 -2.94 34.29 9.04
#